data_AF-A0A942CNH6-F1
#
_entry.id   AF-A0A942CNH6-F1
#
_cell.length_a   1.000
_cell.length_b   1.000
_cell.length_c   1.000
_cell.angle_alpha   90.00
_cell.angle_beta   90.00
_cell.angle_gamma   90.00
#
_symmetry.space_group_name_H-M   'P 1'
#
loop_
_entity.id
_entity.type
_entity.pdbx_description
1 polymer ?
#
loop_
_entity_poly.entity_id
_entity_poly.type
_entity_poly.pdbx_seq_one_letter_code
_entity_poly.pdbx_strand_id
1 'polypeptide(L)'
;MDPAREDSLASQAEFVWIPRPKFQDRRWLNGLLLLLTVASTTFVGAMHWMDFATQARMSYDQVGWVGLLGRGLWYSGTILAILGCHELGHYLACRYYDVDASLPFFLPAPFLTGTLGAFIRIREPIPSKRMLFDIGIAGPIAGFVVAVPALFIGLALSTVVPSPPTEVVGFFGPADGLQLGEPLLFKFASWVMAGPIEQGWSLNLHPVAFASWFGMIATFLNLFPLGQLDGGHISYAVLGPRSSKITLVAIAGAIILTIFSPGLFVWTGLMVIMLWRFGRHHPRTFDEAVPIDRSRKILALVAVVIFILCFTPAPIQPVRFIE
;
A
#
# COMPACT_ATOMS: atom_id res chain seq x y z
N MET A 1 18.29 22.19 -54.21
CA MET A 1 18.01 21.24 -53.11
C MET A 1 17.32 22.05 -52.03
N ASP A 2 16.09 21.70 -51.72
CA ASP A 2 15.23 22.44 -50.78
C ASP A 2 15.50 21.92 -49.36
N PRO A 3 16.11 22.72 -48.46
CA PRO A 3 16.44 22.29 -47.10
C PRO A 3 15.19 22.03 -46.24
N ALA A 4 14.00 22.49 -46.66
CA ALA A 4 12.75 22.22 -45.95
C ALA A 4 12.23 20.79 -46.13
N ARG A 5 12.78 20.03 -47.08
CA ARG A 5 12.36 18.63 -47.34
C ARG A 5 13.09 17.61 -46.48
N GLU A 6 14.30 17.93 -46.01
CA GLU A 6 15.10 17.05 -45.15
C GLU A 6 14.58 17.00 -43.70
N ASP A 7 14.04 18.12 -43.19
CA ASP A 7 13.41 18.17 -41.85
C ASP A 7 12.11 17.34 -41.76
N SER A 8 11.44 17.06 -42.88
CA SER A 8 10.22 16.25 -42.90
C SER A 8 10.49 14.75 -42.70
N LEU A 9 11.70 14.29 -43.03
CA LEU A 9 12.12 12.89 -42.89
C LEU A 9 12.72 12.59 -41.50
N ALA A 10 13.04 13.61 -40.71
CA ALA A 10 13.51 13.44 -39.33
C ALA A 10 12.40 13.11 -38.31
N SER A 11 11.13 13.03 -38.75
CA SER A 11 9.96 13.00 -37.85
C SER A 11 9.44 11.62 -37.44
N GLN A 12 10.09 10.51 -37.82
CA GLN A 12 9.68 9.17 -37.39
C GLN A 12 10.87 8.25 -37.13
N ALA A 13 11.85 8.68 -36.33
CA ALA A 13 12.78 7.74 -35.74
C ALA A 13 11.99 6.80 -34.82
N GLU A 14 11.56 5.66 -35.36
CA GLU A 14 10.97 4.56 -34.62
C GLU A 14 12.02 4.14 -33.58
N PHE A 15 11.77 4.48 -32.31
CA PHE A 15 12.71 4.18 -31.24
C PHE A 15 12.83 2.67 -31.08
N VAL A 16 13.93 2.10 -31.58
CA VAL A 16 14.22 0.67 -31.44
C VAL A 16 14.83 0.44 -30.06
N TRP A 17 14.05 -0.20 -29.19
CA TRP A 17 14.53 -0.64 -27.88
C TRP A 17 15.59 -1.73 -28.05
N ILE A 18 16.79 -1.50 -27.50
CA ILE A 18 17.89 -2.47 -27.50
C ILE A 18 17.93 -3.13 -26.12
N PRO A 19 17.63 -4.43 -26.00
CA PRO A 19 17.67 -5.13 -24.72
C PRO A 19 19.09 -5.10 -24.14
N ARG A 20 19.20 -4.71 -22.87
CA ARG A 20 20.47 -4.67 -22.14
C ARG A 20 20.72 -5.99 -21.40
N PRO A 21 21.99 -6.34 -21.08
CA PRO A 21 22.28 -7.47 -20.23
C PRO A 21 21.61 -7.29 -18.87
N LYS A 22 20.77 -8.25 -18.49
CA LYS A 22 20.03 -8.21 -17.23
C LYS A 22 20.96 -8.35 -16.04
N PHE A 23 20.73 -7.57 -14.98
CA PHE A 23 21.55 -7.63 -13.78
C PHE A 23 21.31 -8.95 -13.01
N GLN A 24 22.38 -9.60 -12.55
CA GLN A 24 22.26 -10.80 -11.74
C GLN A 24 21.87 -10.48 -10.30
N ASP A 25 20.76 -11.06 -9.85
CA ASP A 25 20.30 -10.92 -8.47
C ASP A 25 21.11 -11.75 -7.49
N ARG A 26 21.45 -11.14 -6.35
CA ARG A 26 21.92 -11.85 -5.16
C ARG A 26 20.74 -12.54 -4.49
N ARG A 27 20.29 -13.67 -5.07
CA ARG A 27 19.10 -14.42 -4.60
C ARG A 27 19.15 -14.76 -3.11
N TRP A 28 20.35 -15.02 -2.58
CA TRP A 28 20.55 -15.28 -1.16
C TRP A 28 20.17 -14.09 -0.27
N LEU A 29 20.38 -12.85 -0.73
CA LEU A 29 20.03 -11.64 0.02
C LEU A 29 18.50 -11.48 0.09
N ASN A 30 17.81 -11.72 -1.03
CA ASN A 30 16.34 -11.69 -1.07
C ASN A 30 15.74 -12.75 -0.15
N GLY A 31 16.30 -13.97 -0.18
CA GLY A 31 15.92 -15.05 0.71
C GLY A 31 16.18 -14.73 2.18
N LEU A 32 17.36 -14.21 2.51
CA LEU A 32 17.70 -13.78 3.87
C LEU A 32 16.73 -12.70 4.39
N LEU A 33 16.50 -11.67 3.58
CA LEU A 33 15.59 -10.58 3.93
C LEU A 33 14.15 -11.05 4.11
N LEU A 34 13.67 -11.97 3.26
CA LEU A 34 12.36 -12.61 3.43
C LEU A 34 12.31 -13.39 4.75
N LEU A 35 13.32 -14.21 5.06
CA LEU A 35 13.37 -14.99 6.30
C LEU A 35 13.38 -14.09 7.54
N LEU A 36 14.18 -13.02 7.53
CA LEU A 36 14.20 -12.03 8.60
C LEU A 36 12.84 -11.33 8.75
N THR A 37 12.17 -11.02 7.64
CA THR A 37 10.85 -10.38 7.66
C THR A 37 9.78 -11.33 8.17
N VAL A 38 9.83 -12.62 7.81
CA VAL A 38 8.97 -13.66 8.39
C VAL A 38 9.17 -13.71 9.90
N ALA A 39 10.42 -13.74 10.38
CA ALA A 39 10.70 -13.77 11.82
C ALA A 39 10.15 -12.52 12.54
N SER A 40 10.40 -11.32 12.02
CA SER A 40 9.96 -10.07 12.64
C SER A 40 8.43 -9.90 12.61
N THR A 41 7.78 -10.21 11.48
CA THR A 41 6.32 -10.17 11.36
C THR A 41 5.63 -11.26 12.18
N THR A 42 6.24 -12.45 12.34
CA THR A 42 5.70 -13.50 13.22
C THR A 42 5.79 -13.09 14.68
N PHE A 43 6.89 -12.47 15.09
CA PHE A 43 7.05 -11.93 16.44
C PHE A 43 6.00 -10.85 16.75
N VAL A 44 5.84 -9.86 15.87
CA VAL A 44 4.79 -8.84 16.03
C VAL A 44 3.39 -9.44 15.95
N GLY A 45 3.17 -10.40 15.06
CA GLY A 45 1.92 -11.15 14.94
C GLY A 45 1.54 -11.92 16.20
N ALA A 46 2.52 -12.49 16.91
CA ALA A 46 2.31 -13.13 18.20
C ALA A 46 1.80 -12.14 19.25
N MET A 47 2.31 -10.90 19.24
CA MET A 47 1.82 -9.84 20.12
C MET A 47 0.39 -9.41 19.77
N HIS A 48 0.06 -9.27 18.49
CA HIS A 48 -1.33 -9.00 18.06
C HIS A 48 -2.29 -10.13 18.43
N TRP A 49 -1.85 -11.38 18.33
CA TRP A 49 -2.65 -12.52 18.79
C TRP A 49 -2.91 -12.46 20.30
N MET A 50 -1.88 -12.13 21.08
CA MET A 50 -2.01 -12.01 22.54
C MET A 50 -2.94 -10.86 22.94
N ASP A 51 -2.87 -9.73 22.25
CA ASP A 51 -3.82 -8.63 22.48
C ASP A 51 -5.26 -9.07 22.16
N PHE A 52 -5.47 -9.65 20.97
CA PHE A 52 -6.76 -10.18 20.54
C PHE A 52 -7.35 -11.20 21.53
N ALA A 53 -6.57 -12.21 21.93
CA ALA A 53 -7.04 -13.26 22.83
C ALA A 53 -7.32 -12.75 24.25
N THR A 54 -6.58 -11.74 24.72
CA THR A 54 -6.82 -11.09 26.01
C THR A 54 -8.14 -10.32 26.00
N GLN A 55 -8.37 -9.52 24.95
CA GLN A 55 -9.62 -8.75 24.80
C GLN A 55 -10.83 -9.67 24.60
N ALA A 56 -10.67 -10.77 23.87
CA ALA A 56 -11.71 -11.79 23.67
C ALA A 56 -11.95 -12.69 24.91
N ARG A 57 -11.24 -12.46 26.03
CA ARG A 57 -11.31 -13.26 27.27
C ARG A 57 -11.14 -14.76 27.04
N MET A 58 -10.31 -15.13 26.07
CA MET A 58 -10.02 -16.53 25.78
C MET A 58 -9.17 -17.13 26.90
N SER A 59 -9.48 -18.35 27.35
CA SER A 59 -8.62 -19.07 28.30
C SER A 59 -7.26 -19.33 27.66
N TYR A 60 -6.23 -18.72 28.24
CA TYR A 60 -4.83 -19.05 27.96
C TYR A 60 -4.49 -20.35 28.67
N ASP A 61 -4.85 -21.48 28.07
CA ASP A 61 -4.06 -22.67 28.32
C ASP A 61 -2.63 -22.32 27.91
N GLN A 62 -1.61 -22.64 28.72
CA GLN A 62 -0.25 -22.12 28.57
C GLN A 62 0.35 -22.49 27.21
N VAL A 63 0.04 -21.69 26.17
CA VAL A 63 0.58 -21.87 24.84
C VAL A 63 2.03 -21.47 24.95
N GLY A 64 2.93 -22.46 25.06
CA GLY A 64 4.36 -22.23 25.10
C GLY A 64 4.81 -21.40 23.89
N TRP A 65 5.99 -20.80 23.96
CA TRP A 65 6.51 -19.87 22.94
C TRP A 65 6.37 -20.37 21.49
N VAL A 66 6.53 -21.67 21.26
CA VAL A 66 6.36 -22.29 19.92
C VAL A 66 4.93 -22.16 19.41
N GLY A 67 3.92 -22.42 20.24
CA GLY A 67 2.52 -22.29 19.84
C GLY A 67 2.14 -20.83 19.63
N LEU A 68 2.69 -19.91 20.43
CA LEU A 68 2.47 -18.47 20.26
C LEU A 68 3.03 -17.97 18.93
N LEU A 69 4.24 -18.39 18.55
CA LEU A 69 4.81 -18.10 17.24
C LEU A 69 3.96 -18.70 16.11
N GLY A 70 3.43 -19.91 16.29
CA GLY A 70 2.47 -20.50 15.36
C GLY A 70 1.21 -19.64 15.16
N ARG A 71 0.71 -19.00 16.22
CA ARG A 71 -0.40 -18.04 16.12
C ARG A 71 0.00 -16.73 15.43
N GLY A 72 1.25 -16.29 15.61
CA GLY A 72 1.79 -15.12 14.92
C GLY A 72 1.82 -15.27 13.39
N LEU A 73 1.85 -16.50 12.87
CA LEU A 73 1.80 -16.78 11.44
C LEU A 73 0.49 -16.32 10.77
N TRP A 74 -0.61 -16.22 11.51
CA TRP A 74 -1.87 -15.67 10.98
C TRP A 74 -1.68 -14.24 10.48
N TYR A 75 -0.98 -13.41 11.24
CA TYR A 75 -0.62 -12.06 10.84
C TYR A 75 0.48 -12.06 9.77
N SER A 76 1.60 -12.73 10.04
CA SER A 76 2.79 -12.74 9.18
C SER A 76 2.47 -13.24 7.77
N GLY A 77 1.79 -14.37 7.65
CA GLY A 77 1.40 -14.94 6.37
C GLY A 77 0.47 -14.02 5.60
N THR A 78 -0.47 -13.36 6.27
CA THR A 78 -1.42 -12.43 5.63
C THR A 78 -0.71 -11.18 5.10
N ILE A 79 0.08 -10.49 5.94
CA ILE A 79 0.74 -9.24 5.52
C ILE A 79 1.77 -9.50 4.42
N LEU A 80 2.55 -10.59 4.53
CA LEU A 80 3.53 -10.97 3.51
C LEU A 80 2.88 -11.43 2.22
N ALA A 81 1.72 -12.08 2.26
CA ALA A 81 0.97 -12.42 1.05
C ALA A 81 0.49 -11.16 0.32
N ILE A 82 -0.05 -10.17 1.05
CA ILE A 82 -0.52 -8.91 0.45
C ILE A 82 0.65 -8.14 -0.17
N LEU A 83 1.70 -7.85 0.60
CA LEU A 83 2.87 -7.10 0.13
C LEU A 83 3.63 -7.87 -0.95
N GLY A 84 3.79 -9.19 -0.78
CA GLY A 84 4.46 -10.05 -1.73
C GLY A 84 3.71 -10.11 -3.07
N CYS A 85 2.39 -10.26 -3.06
CA CYS A 85 1.61 -10.24 -4.29
C CYS A 85 1.61 -8.87 -4.96
N HIS A 86 1.63 -7.78 -4.19
CA HIS A 86 1.83 -6.42 -4.74
C HIS A 86 3.13 -6.32 -5.51
N GLU A 87 4.26 -6.65 -4.89
CA GLU A 87 5.57 -6.58 -5.53
C GLU A 87 5.73 -7.59 -6.68
N LEU A 88 5.15 -8.78 -6.55
CA LEU A 88 5.12 -9.77 -7.62
C LEU A 88 4.27 -9.28 -8.81
N GLY A 89 3.21 -8.52 -8.58
CA GLY A 89 2.42 -7.88 -9.63
C GLY A 89 3.30 -6.98 -10.51
N HIS A 90 4.08 -6.09 -9.88
CA HIS A 90 5.06 -5.27 -10.60
C HIS A 90 6.12 -6.12 -11.30
N TYR A 91 6.70 -7.10 -10.60
CA TYR A 91 7.74 -7.97 -11.15
C TYR A 91 7.27 -8.74 -12.40
N LEU A 92 6.06 -9.30 -12.36
CA LEU A 92 5.47 -10.03 -13.47
C LEU A 92 5.17 -9.11 -14.65
N ALA A 93 4.69 -7.88 -14.41
CA ALA A 93 4.51 -6.88 -15.45
C ALA A 93 5.85 -6.48 -16.09
N CYS A 94 6.88 -6.21 -15.29
CA CYS A 94 8.23 -5.95 -15.79
C CYS A 94 8.73 -7.11 -16.65
N ARG A 95 8.54 -8.36 -16.19
CA ARG A 95 8.95 -9.56 -16.93
C ARG A 95 8.20 -9.74 -18.24
N TYR A 96 6.90 -9.44 -18.27
CA TYR A 96 6.10 -9.47 -19.50
C TYR A 96 6.61 -8.47 -20.54
N TYR A 97 7.04 -7.30 -20.08
CA TYR A 97 7.57 -6.21 -20.91
C TYR A 97 9.09 -6.26 -21.14
N ASP A 98 9.75 -7.34 -20.71
CA ASP A 98 11.20 -7.52 -20.75
C ASP A 98 12.01 -6.39 -20.07
N VAL A 99 11.40 -5.74 -19.06
CA VAL A 99 12.05 -4.71 -18.24
C VAL A 99 12.82 -5.37 -17.10
N ASP A 100 14.11 -5.04 -16.94
CA ASP A 100 14.95 -5.59 -15.88
C ASP A 100 14.55 -5.07 -14.49
N ALA A 101 14.11 -6.00 -13.65
CA ALA A 101 13.68 -5.76 -12.28
C ALA A 101 14.22 -6.84 -11.35
N SER A 102 14.54 -6.45 -10.12
CA SER A 102 14.93 -7.40 -9.08
C SER A 102 13.74 -8.24 -8.59
N LEU A 103 14.03 -9.37 -7.96
CA LEU A 103 13.09 -9.99 -7.02
C LEU A 103 12.73 -9.03 -5.87
N PRO A 104 11.59 -9.25 -5.18
CA PRO A 104 11.16 -8.40 -4.07
C PRO A 104 12.15 -8.41 -2.90
N PHE A 105 12.48 -7.22 -2.40
CA PHE A 105 13.20 -7.02 -1.14
C PHE A 105 12.17 -6.80 -0.04
N PHE A 106 12.05 -7.75 0.89
CA PHE A 106 11.23 -7.58 2.09
C PHE A 106 12.05 -6.91 3.19
N LEU A 107 11.55 -5.84 3.79
CA LEU A 107 12.28 -5.08 4.78
C LEU A 107 11.81 -5.47 6.19
N PRO A 108 12.63 -6.17 6.99
CA PRO A 108 12.26 -6.51 8.36
C PRO A 108 12.31 -5.28 9.27
N ALA A 109 11.32 -5.15 10.15
CA ALA A 109 11.36 -4.21 11.26
C ALA A 109 10.63 -4.83 12.45
N PRO A 110 11.32 -5.22 13.55
CA PRO A 110 10.69 -5.89 14.70
C PRO A 110 9.82 -4.95 15.56
N PHE A 111 9.33 -3.85 14.99
CA PHE A 111 8.49 -2.83 15.59
C PHE A 111 7.37 -2.47 14.61
N LEU A 112 6.37 -1.70 15.08
CA LEU A 112 5.18 -1.32 14.30
C LEU A 112 4.42 -2.54 13.76
N THR A 113 4.58 -2.85 12.46
CA THR A 113 3.90 -3.93 11.72
C THR A 113 4.76 -5.17 11.53
N GLY A 114 5.98 -5.20 12.06
CA GLY A 114 6.91 -6.30 11.78
C GLY A 114 7.67 -6.15 10.45
N THR A 115 7.34 -5.16 9.62
CA THR A 115 7.98 -4.91 8.32
C THR A 115 7.90 -3.44 7.91
N LEU A 116 8.91 -2.91 7.22
CA LEU A 116 8.84 -1.59 6.57
C LEU A 116 8.17 -1.64 5.18
N GLY A 117 7.68 -2.81 4.78
CA GLY A 117 7.14 -3.06 3.46
C GLY A 117 8.06 -3.96 2.62
N ALA A 118 7.71 -4.07 1.35
CA ALA A 118 8.53 -4.71 0.34
C ALA A 118 8.67 -3.77 -0.86
N PHE A 119 9.71 -3.94 -1.65
CA PHE A 119 9.86 -3.22 -2.91
C PHE A 119 10.66 -4.04 -3.92
N ILE A 120 10.37 -3.86 -5.21
CA ILE A 120 11.25 -4.25 -6.30
C ILE A 120 12.12 -3.06 -6.74
N ARG A 121 13.32 -3.37 -7.25
CA ARG A 121 14.17 -2.37 -7.89
C ARG A 121 14.08 -2.53 -9.40
N ILE A 122 13.45 -1.57 -10.06
CA ILE A 122 13.51 -1.42 -11.52
C ILE A 122 14.88 -0.84 -11.88
N ARG A 123 15.62 -1.50 -12.77
CA ARG A 123 17.04 -1.22 -13.02
C ARG A 123 17.32 -0.46 -14.31
N GLU A 124 16.28 -0.25 -15.11
CA GLU A 124 16.37 0.49 -16.35
C GLU A 124 15.17 1.41 -16.56
N PRO A 125 15.30 2.43 -17.42
CA PRO A 125 14.20 3.35 -17.72
C PRO A 125 13.05 2.63 -18.42
N ILE A 126 11.81 2.90 -18.00
CA ILE A 126 10.61 2.36 -18.65
C ILE A 126 10.35 3.19 -19.93
N PRO A 127 10.39 2.58 -21.12
CA PRO A 127 10.46 3.34 -22.36
C PRO A 127 9.13 3.95 -22.80
N SER A 128 7.99 3.31 -22.47
CA SER A 128 6.66 3.73 -22.94
C SER A 128 5.67 4.04 -21.79
N LYS A 129 4.74 4.97 -22.02
CA LYS A 129 3.67 5.29 -21.06
C LYS A 129 2.74 4.11 -20.81
N ARG A 130 2.53 3.25 -21.81
CA ARG A 130 1.70 2.05 -21.67
C ARG A 130 2.36 1.06 -20.70
N MET A 131 3.65 0.78 -20.89
CA MET A 131 4.42 -0.07 -19.96
C MET A 131 4.45 0.53 -18.56
N LEU A 132 4.68 1.84 -18.44
CA LEU A 132 4.68 2.52 -17.15
C LEU A 132 3.33 2.38 -16.44
N PHE A 133 2.23 2.54 -17.17
CA PHE A 133 0.88 2.34 -16.64
C PHE A 133 0.66 0.91 -16.16
N ASP A 134 0.97 -0.08 -17.01
CA ASP A 134 0.69 -1.49 -16.72
C ASP A 134 1.54 -2.00 -15.56
N ILE A 135 2.82 -1.60 -15.51
CA ILE A 135 3.70 -1.91 -14.38
C ILE A 135 3.17 -1.23 -13.13
N GLY A 136 2.83 0.06 -13.18
CA GLY A 136 2.35 0.81 -12.01
C GLY A 136 1.04 0.26 -11.43
N ILE A 137 0.10 -0.20 -12.26
CA ILE A 137 -1.20 -0.68 -11.78
C ILE A 137 -1.21 -2.15 -11.35
N ALA A 138 -0.28 -2.97 -11.87
CA ALA A 138 -0.26 -4.41 -11.60
C ALA A 138 -0.09 -4.74 -10.12
N GLY A 139 0.78 -4.01 -9.42
CA GLY A 139 1.02 -4.23 -7.99
C GLY A 139 -0.20 -3.92 -7.12
N PRO A 140 -0.76 -2.70 -7.16
CA PRO A 140 -1.94 -2.35 -6.38
C PRO A 140 -3.13 -3.29 -6.60
N ILE A 141 -3.38 -3.74 -7.85
CA ILE A 141 -4.45 -4.71 -8.13
C ILE A 141 -4.12 -6.06 -7.48
N ALA A 142 -2.90 -6.57 -7.65
CA ALA A 142 -2.51 -7.86 -7.10
C ALA A 142 -2.57 -7.89 -5.56
N GLY A 143 -2.06 -6.84 -4.90
CA GLY A 143 -2.16 -6.69 -3.45
C GLY A 143 -3.61 -6.59 -2.97
N PHE A 144 -4.44 -5.78 -3.65
CA PHE A 144 -5.84 -5.58 -3.30
C PHE A 144 -6.68 -6.87 -3.41
N VAL A 145 -6.46 -7.66 -4.47
CA VAL A 145 -7.14 -8.95 -4.67
C VAL A 145 -6.85 -9.95 -3.56
N VAL A 146 -5.69 -9.86 -2.91
CA VAL A 146 -5.35 -10.68 -1.74
C VAL A 146 -5.89 -10.07 -0.44
N ALA A 147 -5.83 -8.75 -0.31
CA ALA A 147 -6.29 -8.04 0.89
C ALA A 147 -7.80 -8.18 1.12
N VAL A 148 -8.62 -8.18 0.05
CA VAL A 148 -10.08 -8.27 0.16
C VAL A 148 -10.54 -9.60 0.79
N PRO A 149 -10.19 -10.80 0.28
CA PRO A 149 -10.56 -12.06 0.93
C PRO A 149 -9.98 -12.19 2.34
N ALA A 150 -8.74 -11.76 2.54
CA ALA A 150 -8.11 -11.78 3.85
C ALA A 150 -8.87 -10.91 4.87
N LEU A 151 -9.39 -9.75 4.45
CA LEU A 151 -10.25 -8.91 5.27
C LEU A 151 -11.51 -9.66 5.71
N PHE A 152 -12.23 -10.29 4.78
CA PHE A 152 -13.45 -11.04 5.13
C PHE A 152 -13.16 -12.24 6.04
N ILE A 153 -12.09 -12.99 5.78
CA ILE A 153 -11.66 -14.10 6.65
C ILE A 153 -11.30 -13.56 8.03
N GLY A 154 -10.54 -12.47 8.09
CA GLY A 154 -10.15 -11.83 9.34
C GLY A 154 -11.36 -11.37 10.14
N LEU A 155 -12.31 -10.69 9.50
CA LEU A 155 -13.54 -10.21 10.15
C LEU A 155 -14.43 -11.37 10.63
N ALA A 156 -14.48 -12.49 9.89
CA ALA A 156 -15.18 -13.70 10.34
C ALA A 156 -14.57 -14.32 11.61
N LEU A 157 -13.26 -14.12 11.82
CA LEU A 157 -12.53 -14.59 13.00
C LEU A 157 -12.48 -13.55 14.14
N SER A 158 -12.89 -12.32 13.87
CA SER A 158 -12.95 -11.23 14.86
C SER A 158 -14.14 -11.42 15.80
N THR A 159 -14.07 -10.77 16.97
CA THR A 159 -15.10 -10.87 18.01
C THR A 159 -15.57 -9.49 18.44
N VAL A 160 -16.84 -9.34 18.78
CA VAL A 160 -17.36 -8.09 19.34
C VAL A 160 -17.17 -8.11 20.86
N VAL A 161 -16.53 -7.08 21.41
CA VAL A 161 -16.21 -6.98 22.84
C VAL A 161 -16.74 -5.66 23.42
N PRO A 162 -17.07 -5.62 24.72
CA PRO A 162 -17.44 -4.37 25.38
C PRO A 162 -16.29 -3.38 25.31
N SER A 163 -16.57 -2.14 24.93
CA SER A 163 -15.61 -1.04 24.85
C SER A 163 -16.13 0.14 25.65
N PRO A 164 -15.36 0.68 26.62
CA PRO A 164 -15.74 1.90 27.31
C PRO A 164 -15.88 3.06 26.31
N PRO A 165 -16.70 4.08 26.64
CA PRO A 165 -16.77 5.31 25.85
C PRO A 165 -15.40 5.94 25.71
N THR A 166 -15.06 6.36 24.50
CA THR A 166 -13.77 7.01 24.20
C THR A 166 -13.99 8.32 23.47
N GLU A 167 -13.24 9.35 23.84
CA GLU A 167 -13.11 10.59 23.06
C GLU A 167 -11.81 10.59 22.26
N VAL A 168 -11.87 11.11 21.03
CA VAL A 168 -10.67 11.37 20.23
C VAL A 168 -9.97 12.59 20.80
N VAL A 169 -8.70 12.43 21.18
CA VAL A 169 -7.87 13.52 21.70
C VAL A 169 -6.88 13.99 20.63
N GLY A 170 -6.33 15.20 20.81
CA GLY A 170 -5.31 15.72 19.92
C GLY A 170 -4.07 14.81 19.89
N PHE A 171 -3.37 14.75 18.74
CA PHE A 171 -2.24 13.83 18.52
C PHE A 171 -1.10 13.93 19.55
N PHE A 172 -0.92 15.10 20.16
CA PHE A 172 0.09 15.35 21.21
C PHE A 172 -0.52 15.43 22.62
N GLY A 173 -1.80 15.08 22.79
CA GLY A 173 -2.48 15.04 24.08
C GLY A 173 -2.24 13.73 24.84
N PRO A 174 -2.57 13.69 26.14
CA PRO A 174 -2.57 12.44 26.90
C PRO A 174 -3.65 11.50 26.34
N ALA A 175 -3.23 10.33 25.88
CA ALA A 175 -4.11 9.30 25.32
C ALA A 175 -3.95 7.99 26.10
N ASP A 176 -5.07 7.31 26.33
CA ASP A 176 -5.13 6.02 27.01
C ASP A 176 -5.01 4.85 26.01
N GLY A 177 -5.25 5.11 24.73
CA GLY A 177 -5.17 4.12 23.67
C GLY A 177 -5.12 4.71 22.26
N LEU A 178 -5.09 3.82 21.27
CA LEU A 178 -5.15 4.16 19.85
C LEU A 178 -6.37 3.47 19.21
N GLN A 179 -7.20 4.24 18.53
CA GLN A 179 -8.28 3.74 17.69
C GLN A 179 -7.83 3.72 16.22
N LEU A 180 -8.15 2.63 15.52
CA LEU A 180 -7.86 2.48 14.10
C LEU A 180 -8.94 3.17 13.28
N GLY A 181 -8.54 4.04 12.36
CA GLY A 181 -9.45 4.57 11.35
C GLY A 181 -9.80 3.50 10.35
N GLU A 182 -11.08 3.34 10.05
CA GLU A 182 -11.55 2.30 9.14
C GLU A 182 -11.68 2.85 7.70
N PRO A 183 -10.95 2.31 6.70
CA PRO A 183 -11.20 2.63 5.30
C PRO A 183 -12.61 2.21 4.88
N LEU A 184 -13.13 2.80 3.79
CA LEU A 184 -14.49 2.56 3.32
C LEU A 184 -14.77 1.07 3.05
N LEU A 185 -13.80 0.36 2.48
CA LEU A 185 -13.90 -1.09 2.27
C LEU A 185 -14.00 -1.86 3.59
N PHE A 186 -13.24 -1.45 4.60
CA PHE A 186 -13.28 -2.06 5.93
C PHE A 186 -14.66 -1.86 6.56
N LYS A 187 -15.20 -0.63 6.55
CA LYS A 187 -16.54 -0.30 7.06
C LYS A 187 -17.64 -1.10 6.38
N PHE A 188 -17.55 -1.22 5.06
CA PHE A 188 -18.49 -2.03 4.30
C PHE A 188 -18.41 -3.50 4.69
N ALA A 189 -17.20 -4.06 4.75
CA ALA A 189 -17.01 -5.46 5.11
C ALA A 189 -17.42 -5.74 6.56
N SER A 190 -17.10 -4.86 7.51
CA SER A 190 -17.51 -5.01 8.91
C SER A 190 -19.03 -4.94 9.06
N TRP A 191 -19.70 -4.03 8.36
CA TRP A 191 -21.16 -3.95 8.33
C TRP A 191 -21.80 -5.22 7.74
N VAL A 192 -21.24 -5.78 6.65
CA VAL A 192 -21.75 -7.03 6.06
C VAL A 192 -21.57 -8.22 7.01
N MET A 193 -20.44 -8.30 7.73
CA MET A 193 -20.07 -9.47 8.52
C MET A 193 -20.64 -9.45 9.95
N ALA A 194 -20.64 -8.28 10.60
CA ALA A 194 -21.03 -8.11 11.99
C ALA A 194 -22.30 -7.27 12.20
N GLY A 195 -22.80 -6.60 11.15
CA GLY A 195 -23.92 -5.67 11.26
C GLY A 195 -23.55 -4.34 11.95
N PRO A 196 -24.56 -3.51 12.28
CA PRO A 196 -24.34 -2.30 13.08
C PRO A 196 -23.92 -2.68 14.50
N ILE A 197 -22.75 -2.18 14.92
CA ILE A 197 -22.26 -2.38 16.28
C ILE A 197 -22.88 -1.30 17.19
N GLU A 198 -23.51 -1.72 18.28
CA GLU A 198 -24.14 -0.82 19.25
C GLU A 198 -23.11 0.02 20.02
N GLN A 199 -23.55 1.16 20.57
CA GLN A 199 -22.70 1.97 21.45
C GLN A 199 -22.25 1.17 22.66
N GLY A 200 -20.98 1.31 23.05
CA GLY A 200 -20.37 0.54 24.15
C GLY A 200 -19.81 -0.83 23.72
N TRP A 201 -19.87 -1.15 22.44
CA TRP A 201 -19.22 -2.33 21.86
C TRP A 201 -18.24 -1.93 20.77
N SER A 202 -17.16 -2.68 20.61
CA SER A 202 -16.21 -2.52 19.53
C SER A 202 -15.82 -3.86 18.93
N LEU A 203 -15.35 -3.82 17.68
CA LEU A 203 -14.86 -5.01 17.01
C LEU A 203 -13.40 -5.25 17.40
N ASN A 204 -13.15 -6.29 18.20
CA ASN A 204 -11.80 -6.77 18.49
C ASN A 204 -11.28 -7.56 17.28
N LEU A 205 -10.25 -7.03 16.63
CA LEU A 205 -9.78 -7.52 15.34
C LEU A 205 -8.88 -8.73 15.48
N HIS A 206 -9.23 -9.81 14.78
CA HIS A 206 -8.31 -10.91 14.58
C HIS A 206 -7.05 -10.45 13.83
N PRO A 207 -5.85 -11.01 14.10
CA PRO A 207 -4.62 -10.55 13.47
C PRO A 207 -4.63 -10.56 11.92
N VAL A 208 -5.42 -11.45 11.30
CA VAL A 208 -5.65 -11.46 9.84
C VAL A 208 -6.39 -10.20 9.37
N ALA A 209 -7.44 -9.76 10.09
CA ALA A 209 -8.17 -8.54 9.76
C ALA A 209 -7.27 -7.32 9.91
N PHE A 210 -6.48 -7.30 10.98
CA PHE A 210 -5.52 -6.24 11.25
C PHE A 210 -4.41 -6.16 10.20
N ALA A 211 -3.87 -7.30 9.73
CA ALA A 211 -2.94 -7.35 8.60
C ALA A 211 -3.58 -6.82 7.30
N SER A 212 -4.84 -7.17 7.05
CA SER A 212 -5.58 -6.71 5.86
C SER A 212 -5.84 -5.20 5.90
N TRP A 213 -6.12 -4.66 7.08
CA TRP A 213 -6.22 -3.22 7.32
C TRP A 213 -4.92 -2.50 6.97
N PHE A 214 -3.77 -3.01 7.42
CA PHE A 214 -2.47 -2.47 7.02
C PHE A 214 -2.20 -2.59 5.51
N GLY A 215 -2.59 -3.71 4.90
CA GLY A 215 -2.51 -3.91 3.46
C GLY A 215 -3.29 -2.87 2.66
N MET A 216 -4.47 -2.49 3.15
CA MET A 216 -5.26 -1.41 2.54
C MET A 216 -4.56 -0.06 2.67
N ILE A 217 -3.96 0.26 3.81
CA ILE A 217 -3.15 1.48 3.96
C ILE A 217 -1.99 1.48 2.97
N ALA A 218 -1.24 0.39 2.87
CA ALA A 218 -0.15 0.28 1.91
C ALA A 218 -0.63 0.49 0.47
N THR A 219 -1.78 -0.10 0.11
CA THR A 219 -2.39 0.06 -1.22
C THR A 219 -2.79 1.51 -1.49
N PHE A 220 -3.45 2.17 -0.53
CA PHE A 220 -3.83 3.58 -0.63
C PHE A 220 -2.60 4.48 -0.78
N LEU A 221 -1.55 4.26 0.01
CA LEU A 221 -0.31 5.04 -0.06
C LEU A 221 0.36 4.86 -1.42
N ASN A 222 0.48 3.64 -1.91
CA ASN A 222 1.07 3.36 -3.21
C ASN A 222 0.26 3.98 -4.35
N LEU A 223 -1.07 3.98 -4.26
CA LEU A 223 -1.94 4.63 -5.24
C LEU A 223 -2.06 6.16 -5.10
N PHE A 224 -1.41 6.75 -4.09
CA PHE A 224 -1.40 8.20 -3.97
C PHE A 224 -0.68 8.83 -5.18
N PRO A 225 -1.24 9.88 -5.82
CA PRO A 225 -0.68 10.45 -7.04
C PRO A 225 0.54 11.33 -6.73
N LEU A 226 1.67 10.72 -6.37
CA LEU A 226 2.89 11.42 -5.96
C LEU A 226 4.15 10.74 -6.48
N GLY A 227 4.91 11.48 -7.29
CA GLY A 227 6.29 11.14 -7.68
C GLY A 227 6.43 9.74 -8.27
N GLN A 228 7.23 8.91 -7.59
CA GLN A 228 7.59 7.53 -7.97
C GLN A 228 6.67 6.46 -7.37
N LEU A 229 5.61 6.85 -6.66
CA LEU A 229 4.59 5.90 -6.21
C LEU A 229 3.80 5.39 -7.42
N ASP A 230 3.14 4.25 -7.27
CA ASP A 230 2.33 3.62 -8.31
C ASP A 230 1.24 4.57 -8.85
N GLY A 231 0.58 5.32 -7.98
CA GLY A 231 -0.38 6.36 -8.35
C GLY A 231 0.25 7.52 -9.13
N GLY A 232 1.52 7.82 -8.87
CA GLY A 232 2.33 8.75 -9.66
C GLY A 232 2.56 8.24 -11.08
N HIS A 233 2.94 6.96 -11.22
CA HIS A 233 3.11 6.29 -12.52
C HIS A 233 1.81 6.28 -13.33
N ILE A 234 0.70 5.89 -12.70
CA ILE A 234 -0.63 5.83 -13.30
C ILE A 234 -1.07 7.23 -13.74
N SER A 235 -1.00 8.22 -12.84
CA SER A 235 -1.43 9.59 -13.14
C SER A 235 -0.59 10.24 -14.24
N TYR A 236 0.74 10.05 -14.24
CA TYR A 236 1.61 10.52 -15.32
C TYR A 236 1.32 9.83 -16.65
N ALA A 237 1.11 8.52 -16.66
CA ALA A 237 0.80 7.80 -17.91
C ALA A 237 -0.54 8.27 -18.53
N VAL A 238 -1.55 8.56 -17.70
CA VAL A 238 -2.88 9.00 -18.16
C VAL A 238 -2.88 10.48 -18.58
N LEU A 239 -2.23 11.36 -17.81
CA LEU A 239 -2.39 12.82 -17.92
C LEU A 239 -1.14 13.55 -18.43
N GLY A 240 -0.02 12.83 -18.59
CA GLY A 240 1.27 13.39 -18.98
C GLY A 240 1.74 14.48 -18.02
N PRO A 241 2.28 15.61 -18.53
CA PRO A 241 2.80 16.71 -17.70
C PRO A 241 1.80 17.33 -16.73
N ARG A 242 0.49 17.11 -16.94
CA ARG A 242 -0.56 17.62 -16.03
C ARG A 242 -0.62 16.85 -14.72
N SER A 243 -0.02 15.66 -14.62
CA SER A 243 0.02 14.89 -13.35
C SER A 243 0.68 15.68 -12.22
N SER A 244 1.68 16.52 -12.50
CA SER A 244 2.30 17.40 -11.50
C SER A 244 1.30 18.32 -10.81
N LYS A 245 0.24 18.76 -11.52
CA LYS A 245 -0.83 19.57 -10.92
C LYS A 245 -1.69 18.72 -9.97
N ILE A 246 -1.98 17.47 -10.34
CA ILE A 246 -2.71 16.54 -9.48
C ILE A 246 -1.91 16.25 -8.23
N THR A 247 -0.60 15.99 -8.33
CA THR A 247 0.28 15.80 -7.17
C THR A 247 0.19 16.98 -6.21
N LEU A 248 0.24 18.21 -6.72
CA LEU A 248 0.15 19.41 -5.90
C LEU A 248 -1.22 19.55 -5.23
N VAL A 249 -2.30 19.33 -5.97
CA VAL A 249 -3.68 19.36 -5.44
C VAL A 249 -3.88 18.29 -4.37
N ALA A 250 -3.37 17.08 -4.59
CA ALA A 250 -3.50 15.96 -3.66
C ALA A 250 -2.73 16.24 -2.36
N ILE A 251 -1.52 16.80 -2.44
CA ILE A 251 -0.74 17.19 -1.25
C ILE A 251 -1.39 18.36 -0.52
N ALA A 252 -1.87 19.39 -1.24
CA ALA A 252 -2.61 20.50 -0.62
C ALA A 252 -3.86 19.99 0.09
N GLY A 253 -4.60 19.08 -0.54
CA GLY A 253 -5.75 18.40 0.07
C GLY A 253 -5.37 17.59 1.32
N ALA A 254 -4.27 16.84 1.29
CA ALA A 254 -3.77 16.10 2.45
C ALA A 254 -3.37 17.01 3.61
N ILE A 255 -2.72 18.14 3.32
CA ILE A 255 -2.37 19.18 4.31
C ILE A 255 -3.64 19.77 4.94
N ILE A 256 -4.62 20.16 4.12
CA ILE A 256 -5.90 20.70 4.62
C ILE A 256 -6.60 19.64 5.48
N LEU A 257 -6.65 18.40 5.02
CA LEU A 257 -7.31 17.32 5.75
C LEU A 257 -6.61 17.01 7.08
N THR A 258 -5.30 17.21 7.16
CA THR A 258 -4.53 17.05 8.41
C THR A 258 -4.93 18.08 9.47
N ILE A 259 -5.39 19.26 9.07
CA ILE A 259 -5.93 20.27 10.00
C ILE A 259 -7.20 19.75 10.69
N PHE A 260 -8.06 19.04 9.97
CA PHE A 260 -9.30 18.48 10.49
C PHE A 260 -9.11 17.09 11.12
N SER A 261 -8.10 16.36 10.70
CA SER A 261 -7.77 15.03 11.22
C SER A 261 -6.27 14.94 11.53
N PRO A 262 -5.87 15.27 12.77
CA PRO A 262 -4.47 15.24 13.17
C PRO A 262 -3.79 13.88 12.98
N GLY A 263 -4.56 12.78 12.94
CA GLY A 263 -4.04 11.42 12.67
C GLY A 263 -3.39 11.24 11.30
N LEU A 264 -3.60 12.17 10.34
CA LEU A 264 -2.90 12.20 9.06
C LEU A 264 -1.51 12.82 9.13
N PHE A 265 -1.14 13.49 10.22
CA PHE A 265 0.07 14.29 10.30
C PHE A 265 1.33 13.52 9.89
N VAL A 266 1.49 12.30 10.40
CA VAL A 266 2.63 11.43 10.07
C VAL A 266 2.68 11.13 8.57
N TRP A 267 1.54 10.84 7.95
CA TRP A 267 1.43 10.45 6.54
C TRP A 267 1.61 11.63 5.60
N THR A 268 0.94 12.75 5.89
CA THR A 268 1.13 14.00 5.15
C THR A 268 2.59 14.46 5.26
N GLY A 269 3.20 14.36 6.44
CA GLY A 269 4.62 14.63 6.64
C GLY A 269 5.52 13.76 5.78
N LEU A 270 5.29 12.44 5.77
CA LEU A 270 6.01 11.50 4.90
C LEU A 270 5.86 11.87 3.43
N MET A 271 4.66 12.19 2.97
CA MET A 271 4.39 12.58 1.58
C MET A 271 5.06 13.90 1.20
N VAL A 272 5.08 14.89 2.10
CA VAL A 272 5.80 16.15 1.89
C VAL A 272 7.30 15.91 1.81
N ILE A 273 7.86 15.04 2.68
CA ILE A 273 9.28 14.65 2.63
C ILE A 273 9.59 13.93 1.32
N MET A 274 8.73 13.01 0.87
CA MET A 274 8.88 12.31 -0.41
C MET A 274 8.82 13.29 -1.58
N LEU A 275 7.89 14.24 -1.58
CA LEU A 275 7.82 15.29 -2.60
C LEU A 275 9.11 16.10 -2.63
N TRP A 276 9.65 16.47 -1.47
CA TRP A 276 10.90 17.23 -1.37
C TRP A 276 12.10 16.42 -1.88
N ARG A 277 12.17 15.12 -1.56
CA ARG A 277 13.31 14.25 -1.88
C ARG A 277 13.35 13.75 -3.33
N PHE A 278 12.19 13.42 -3.89
CA PHE A 278 12.05 12.83 -5.24
C PHE A 278 11.51 13.81 -6.28
N GLY A 279 10.99 14.95 -5.82
CA GLY A 279 10.40 15.95 -6.69
C GLY A 279 8.98 15.62 -7.12
N ARG A 280 8.34 16.64 -7.71
CA ARG A 280 6.96 16.57 -8.23
C ARG A 280 6.84 15.91 -9.61
N HIS A 281 7.95 15.78 -10.33
CA HIS A 281 7.95 15.33 -11.72
C HIS A 281 8.33 13.86 -11.81
N HIS A 282 7.48 13.09 -12.48
CA HIS A 282 7.84 11.76 -12.91
C HIS A 282 8.88 11.84 -14.05
N PRO A 283 9.89 10.94 -14.11
CA PRO A 283 10.77 10.83 -15.26
C PRO A 283 9.99 10.71 -16.58
N ARG A 284 10.41 11.45 -17.61
CA ARG A 284 9.71 11.44 -18.90
C ARG A 284 9.92 10.10 -19.60
N THR A 285 8.85 9.55 -20.19
CA THR A 285 8.96 8.42 -21.12
C THR A 285 9.25 8.93 -22.53
N PHE A 286 9.78 8.07 -23.40
CA PHE A 286 10.16 8.47 -24.76
C PHE A 286 8.96 8.75 -25.66
N ASP A 287 7.78 8.19 -25.35
CA ASP A 287 6.54 8.23 -26.14
C ASP A 287 5.46 9.18 -25.54
N GLU A 288 5.87 10.28 -24.91
CA GLU A 288 4.97 11.15 -24.15
C GLU A 288 3.76 11.68 -24.96
N ALA A 289 3.89 11.79 -26.29
CA ALA A 289 2.83 12.23 -27.19
C ALA A 289 1.73 11.17 -27.43
N VAL A 290 1.99 9.88 -27.19
CA VAL A 290 1.08 8.79 -27.53
C VAL A 290 0.00 8.64 -26.44
N PRO A 291 -1.30 8.72 -26.74
CA PRO A 291 -2.34 8.53 -25.74
C PRO A 291 -2.48 7.07 -25.31
N ILE A 292 -2.94 6.86 -24.07
CA ILE A 292 -3.33 5.53 -23.59
C ILE A 292 -4.66 5.08 -24.22
N ASP A 293 -4.78 3.78 -24.44
CA ASP A 293 -5.98 3.12 -24.96
C ASP A 293 -7.15 3.14 -23.96
N ARG A 294 -8.34 2.76 -24.45
CA ARG A 294 -9.58 2.76 -23.65
C ARG A 294 -9.53 1.76 -22.49
N SER A 295 -8.96 0.56 -22.67
CA SER A 295 -8.84 -0.43 -21.60
C SER A 295 -8.01 0.10 -20.43
N ARG A 296 -6.86 0.72 -20.70
CA ARG A 296 -6.03 1.33 -19.65
C ARG A 296 -6.73 2.50 -18.96
N LYS A 297 -7.58 3.26 -19.65
CA LYS A 297 -8.43 4.28 -18.99
C LYS A 297 -9.44 3.68 -18.01
N ILE A 298 -10.05 2.55 -18.36
CA ILE A 298 -10.95 1.83 -17.46
C ILE A 298 -10.18 1.32 -16.25
N LEU A 299 -9.00 0.73 -16.47
CA LEU A 299 -8.14 0.29 -15.36
C LEU A 299 -7.68 1.47 -14.48
N ALA A 300 -7.44 2.65 -15.05
CA ALA A 300 -7.13 3.85 -14.27
C ALA A 300 -8.29 4.24 -13.35
N LEU A 301 -9.53 4.12 -13.84
CA LEU A 301 -10.73 4.31 -13.02
C LEU A 301 -10.82 3.26 -11.92
N VAL A 302 -10.52 1.98 -12.21
CA VAL A 302 -10.44 0.93 -11.19
C VAL A 302 -9.41 1.27 -10.11
N ALA A 303 -8.23 1.77 -10.49
CA ALA A 303 -7.23 2.21 -9.53
C ALA A 303 -7.73 3.38 -8.65
N VAL A 304 -8.48 4.34 -9.21
CA VAL A 304 -9.13 5.41 -8.43
C VAL A 304 -10.17 4.84 -7.47
N VAL A 305 -10.97 3.85 -7.89
CA VAL A 305 -11.94 3.18 -7.00
C VAL A 305 -11.22 2.45 -5.87
N ILE A 306 -10.17 1.69 -6.16
CA ILE A 306 -9.35 1.01 -5.14
C ILE A 306 -8.76 2.03 -4.16
N PHE A 307 -8.21 3.14 -4.67
CA PHE A 307 -7.69 4.23 -3.86
C PHE A 307 -8.75 4.77 -2.89
N ILE A 308 -9.97 5.06 -3.38
CA ILE A 308 -11.07 5.57 -2.55
C ILE A 308 -11.50 4.53 -1.51
N LEU A 309 -11.62 3.26 -1.90
CA LEU A 309 -12.01 2.16 -1.02
C LEU A 309 -11.02 1.93 0.12
N CYS A 310 -9.72 2.08 -0.16
CA CYS A 310 -8.64 1.94 0.82
C CYS A 310 -8.28 3.26 1.53
N PHE A 311 -8.84 4.39 1.09
CA PHE A 311 -8.54 5.69 1.68
C PHE A 311 -8.96 5.71 3.15
N THR A 312 -8.00 6.04 4.01
CA THR A 312 -8.22 6.12 5.45
C THR A 312 -7.88 7.53 5.91
N PRO A 313 -8.89 8.41 6.13
CA PRO A 313 -8.66 9.81 6.50
C PRO A 313 -7.97 9.99 7.85
N ALA A 314 -7.97 8.97 8.72
CA ALA A 314 -7.45 9.10 10.07
C ALA A 314 -7.01 7.72 10.59
N PRO A 315 -5.96 7.13 10.02
CA PRO A 315 -5.66 5.71 10.25
C PRO A 315 -5.35 5.40 11.71
N ILE A 316 -4.78 6.36 12.44
CA ILE A 316 -4.50 6.20 13.87
C ILE A 316 -5.03 7.45 14.57
N GLN A 317 -5.93 7.24 15.52
CA GLN A 317 -6.49 8.29 16.36
C GLN A 317 -6.17 7.99 17.83
N PRO A 318 -5.44 8.86 18.53
CA PRO A 318 -5.30 8.72 19.97
C PRO A 318 -6.65 8.98 20.64
N VAL A 319 -6.99 8.12 21.59
CA VAL A 319 -8.25 8.17 22.33
C VAL A 319 -8.02 8.16 23.83
N ARG A 320 -8.95 8.77 24.55
CA ARG A 320 -9.00 8.77 26.01
C ARG A 320 -10.30 8.12 26.48
N PHE A 321 -10.25 7.33 27.54
CA PHE A 321 -11.44 6.76 28.14
C PHE A 321 -12.21 7.84 28.89
N ILE A 322 -13.53 7.86 28.70
CA ILE A 322 -14.44 8.73 29.42
C ILE A 322 -15.22 7.85 30.38
N GLU A 323 -15.27 8.28 31.64
CA GLU A 323 -16.12 7.66 32.68
C GLU A 323 -17.61 7.93 32.45
#